data_AF-A0AAV2GYA2-F1
#
_entry.id   AF-A0AAV2GYA2-F1
#
_cell.length_a   1.000
_cell.length_b   1.000
_cell.length_c   1.000
_cell.angle_alpha   90.00
_cell.angle_beta   90.00
_cell.angle_gamma   90.00
#
_symmetry.space_group_name_H-M   'P 1'
#
loop_
_entity.id
_entity.type
_entity.pdbx_description
1 polymer ?
#
loop_
_entity_poly.entity_id
_entity_poly.type
_entity_poly.pdbx_seq_one_letter_code
_entity_poly.pdbx_strand_id
1 'polypeptide(L)'
;MTIQQGLAESTVLKIKEKPKNVAPHLWEKFQLLEKRTNETTQRSTEKRIKHLQKQVMDTVTTEFTTPEDKDILRQYDVKFGPPVEKKTERKRKAKDEIKSTDTSGSSKSEVFEGIGAFMNVNGHLVQTDFSRPPPPTALEKRIDNAIIKGDIATAETLSDHLAKREFGQKLVSAIDAKRFLEQKKIEEESSKMKKKKKLNWGFEPKQRWETKGNM
;
A
#
# COMPACT_ATOMS: atom_id res chain seq x y z
N MET A 1 19.40 39.30 22.23
CA MET A 1 18.43 40.18 21.55
C MET A 1 18.17 39.60 20.18
N THR A 2 16.92 39.25 19.94
CA THR A 2 16.41 38.38 18.87
C THR A 2 16.44 39.08 17.50
N ILE A 3 16.98 38.39 16.49
CA ILE A 3 16.87 38.74 15.07
C ILE A 3 15.45 38.37 14.62
N GLN A 4 14.68 39.37 14.19
CA GLN A 4 13.37 39.16 13.57
C GLN A 4 13.54 38.62 12.14
N GLN A 5 13.05 37.41 11.90
CA GLN A 5 12.58 36.95 10.60
C GLN A 5 11.07 36.83 10.68
N GLY A 6 10.35 37.47 9.75
CA GLY A 6 8.89 37.44 9.73
C GLY A 6 8.29 38.34 8.66
N LEU A 7 8.52 38.02 7.38
CA LEU A 7 7.70 38.52 6.28
C LEU A 7 6.73 37.41 5.86
N ALA A 8 5.63 37.30 6.60
CA ALA A 8 4.47 36.50 6.23
C ALA A 8 3.41 37.42 5.60
N GLU A 9 3.34 37.36 4.27
CA GLU A 9 2.10 37.23 3.50
C GLU A 9 0.92 38.13 3.90
N SER A 10 1.00 39.41 3.53
CA SER A 10 -0.17 40.28 3.42
C SER A 10 -0.96 39.95 2.14
N THR A 11 -1.90 39.00 2.19
CA THR A 11 -2.94 38.84 1.17
C THR A 11 -4.27 39.39 1.68
N VAL A 12 -4.44 40.67 1.36
CA VAL A 12 -5.65 41.50 1.30
C VAL A 12 -6.97 40.70 1.22
N LEU A 13 -7.75 40.74 2.30
CA LEU A 13 -9.19 40.43 2.27
C LEU A 13 -9.90 41.50 1.44
N LYS A 14 -10.18 41.18 0.17
CA LYS A 14 -10.89 42.04 -0.77
C LYS A 14 -12.37 42.13 -0.36
N ILE A 15 -12.77 43.25 0.25
CA ILE A 15 -14.16 43.54 0.60
C ILE A 15 -14.97 43.60 -0.71
N LYS A 16 -15.90 42.64 -0.92
CA LYS A 16 -16.77 42.62 -2.11
C LYS A 16 -17.89 43.65 -1.94
N GLU A 17 -17.68 44.87 -2.41
CA GLU A 17 -18.71 45.90 -2.47
C GLU A 17 -19.85 45.52 -3.44
N LYS A 18 -21.05 46.04 -3.15
CA LYS A 18 -22.23 45.81 -3.99
C LYS A 18 -22.06 46.48 -5.37
N PRO A 19 -22.27 45.77 -6.49
CA PRO A 19 -22.22 46.35 -7.83
C PRO A 19 -23.35 47.37 -8.05
N LYS A 20 -23.00 48.50 -8.70
CA LYS A 20 -23.88 49.68 -8.87
C LYS A 20 -25.19 49.40 -9.64
N ASN A 21 -25.19 48.38 -10.52
CA ASN A 21 -26.31 48.08 -11.42
C ASN A 21 -27.20 46.92 -10.95
N VAL A 22 -27.08 46.48 -9.70
CA VAL A 22 -27.83 45.34 -9.16
C VAL A 22 -28.79 45.79 -8.06
N ALA A 23 -30.06 45.41 -8.17
CA ALA A 23 -31.05 45.67 -7.15
C ALA A 23 -30.62 45.05 -5.79
N PRO A 24 -30.85 45.73 -4.64
CA PRO A 24 -30.36 45.29 -3.33
C PRO A 24 -30.79 43.85 -2.99
N HIS A 25 -32.05 43.51 -3.24
CA HIS A 25 -32.59 42.17 -2.95
C HIS A 25 -31.91 41.05 -3.77
N LEU A 26 -31.48 41.32 -5.01
CA LEU A 26 -30.76 40.33 -5.84
C LEU A 26 -29.34 40.13 -5.33
N TRP A 27 -28.70 41.19 -4.86
CA TRP A 27 -27.36 41.13 -4.28
C TRP A 27 -27.36 40.34 -2.96
N GLU A 28 -28.35 40.58 -2.10
CA GLU A 28 -28.54 39.81 -0.86
C GLU A 28 -28.79 38.33 -1.15
N LYS A 29 -29.66 38.03 -2.14
CA LYS A 29 -29.91 36.65 -2.59
C LYS A 29 -28.64 35.98 -3.13
N PHE A 30 -27.81 36.70 -3.89
CA PHE A 30 -26.52 36.22 -4.39
C PHE A 30 -25.55 35.91 -3.26
N GLN A 31 -25.42 36.80 -2.28
CA GLN A 31 -24.57 36.59 -1.10
C GLN A 31 -25.03 35.38 -0.27
N LEU A 32 -26.35 35.20 -0.13
CA LEU A 32 -26.92 34.05 0.57
C LEU A 32 -26.67 32.73 -0.18
N LEU A 33 -26.76 32.75 -1.51
CA LEU A 33 -26.39 31.63 -2.38
C LEU A 33 -24.89 31.30 -2.26
N GLU A 34 -24.02 32.30 -2.33
CA GLU A 34 -22.55 32.16 -2.20
C GLU A 34 -22.17 31.53 -0.86
N LYS A 35 -22.77 32.00 0.24
CA LYS A 35 -22.60 31.41 1.58
C LYS A 35 -23.03 29.94 1.60
N ARG A 36 -24.22 29.63 1.08
CA ARG A 36 -24.74 28.26 1.03
C ARG A 36 -23.86 27.32 0.20
N THR A 37 -23.34 27.78 -0.94
CA THR A 37 -22.41 26.99 -1.76
C THR A 37 -21.08 26.77 -1.07
N ASN A 38 -20.54 27.79 -0.39
CA ASN A 38 -19.29 27.69 0.35
C ASN A 38 -19.44 26.75 1.54
N GLU A 39 -20.54 26.83 2.30
CA GLU A 39 -20.84 25.90 3.40
C GLU A 39 -20.97 24.45 2.91
N THR A 40 -21.63 24.24 1.77
CA THR A 40 -21.77 22.89 1.19
C THR A 40 -20.41 22.34 0.75
N THR A 41 -19.59 23.20 0.14
CA THR A 41 -18.23 22.85 -0.31
C THR A 41 -17.34 22.55 0.89
N GLN A 42 -17.33 23.41 1.92
CA GLN A 42 -16.60 23.20 3.17
C GLN A 42 -17.03 21.92 3.89
N ARG A 43 -18.33 21.65 4.00
CA ARG A 43 -18.82 20.39 4.58
C ARG A 43 -18.32 19.17 3.79
N SER A 44 -18.20 19.28 2.47
CA SER A 44 -17.70 18.17 1.65
C SER A 44 -16.18 17.98 1.79
N THR A 45 -15.41 19.06 1.85
CA THR A 45 -13.95 19.01 2.07
C THR A 45 -13.62 18.52 3.48
N GLU A 46 -14.33 18.99 4.50
CA GLU A 46 -14.18 18.51 5.88
C GLU A 46 -14.48 17.01 6.01
N LYS A 47 -15.56 16.54 5.37
CA LYS A 47 -15.88 15.10 5.35
C LYS A 47 -14.79 14.30 4.65
N ARG A 48 -14.25 14.82 3.53
CA ARG A 48 -13.14 14.20 2.80
C ARG A 48 -11.87 14.15 3.65
N ILE A 49 -11.55 15.24 4.36
CA ILE A 49 -10.39 15.33 5.26
C ILE A 49 -10.55 14.32 6.41
N LYS A 50 -11.72 14.27 7.07
CA LYS A 50 -12.00 13.29 8.13
C LYS A 50 -11.89 11.85 7.63
N HIS A 51 -12.37 11.57 6.42
CA HIS A 51 -12.27 10.24 5.82
C HIS A 51 -10.81 9.85 5.55
N LEU A 52 -10.02 10.77 4.98
CA LEU A 52 -8.59 10.57 4.76
C LEU A 52 -7.83 10.37 6.07
N GLN A 53 -8.10 11.18 7.08
CA GLN A 53 -7.52 11.02 8.42
C GLN A 53 -7.86 9.65 9.01
N LYS A 54 -9.12 9.22 8.92
CA LYS A 54 -9.54 7.89 9.37
C LYS A 54 -8.80 6.79 8.61
N GLN A 55 -8.72 6.87 7.29
CA GLN A 55 -8.03 5.88 6.47
C GLN A 55 -6.55 5.79 6.83
N VAL A 56 -5.88 6.93 7.00
CA VAL A 56 -4.47 6.99 7.44
C VAL A 56 -4.31 6.37 8.83
N MET A 57 -5.18 6.72 9.77
CA MET A 57 -5.15 6.13 11.11
C MET A 57 -5.38 4.62 11.06
N ASP A 58 -6.36 4.14 10.29
CA ASP A 58 -6.62 2.70 10.11
C ASP A 58 -5.38 1.99 9.52
N THR A 59 -4.70 2.56 8.51
CA THR A 59 -3.46 1.99 7.96
C THR A 59 -2.32 1.95 8.98
N VAL A 60 -2.14 3.02 9.76
CA VAL A 60 -1.14 3.07 10.84
C VAL A 60 -1.48 2.02 11.91
N THR A 61 -2.77 1.83 12.23
CA THR A 61 -3.18 0.80 13.21
C THR A 61 -2.86 -0.62 12.75
N THR A 62 -2.97 -0.91 11.45
CA THR A 62 -2.70 -2.23 10.90
C THR A 62 -1.21 -2.54 10.79
N GLU A 63 -0.40 -1.52 10.48
CA GLU A 63 1.04 -1.70 10.24
C GLU A 63 1.84 -1.68 11.56
N PHE A 64 1.49 -0.81 12.52
CA PHE A 64 2.21 -0.68 13.79
C PHE A 64 1.61 -1.58 14.89
N THR A 65 1.81 -2.89 14.74
CA THR A 65 1.30 -3.89 15.70
C THR A 65 2.27 -4.14 16.88
N THR A 66 3.56 -3.78 16.75
CA THR A 66 4.53 -4.01 17.82
C THR A 66 4.29 -3.06 19.02
N PRO A 67 4.57 -3.50 20.25
CA PRO A 67 4.38 -2.67 21.45
C PRO A 67 5.33 -1.45 21.48
N GLU A 68 6.49 -1.54 20.82
CA GLU A 68 7.47 -0.46 20.74
C GLU A 68 7.00 0.69 19.84
N ASP A 69 6.39 0.37 18.70
CA ASP A 69 5.84 1.36 17.77
C ASP A 69 4.71 2.18 18.38
N LYS A 70 3.85 1.52 19.18
CA LYS A 70 2.77 2.19 19.91
C LYS A 70 3.29 3.17 20.95
N ASP A 71 4.42 2.87 21.58
CA ASP A 71 5.06 3.75 22.56
C ASP A 71 5.76 4.94 21.88
N ILE A 72 6.35 4.75 20.69
CA ILE A 72 6.91 5.84 19.87
C ILE A 72 5.78 6.79 19.41
N LEU A 73 4.67 6.26 18.90
CA LEU A 73 3.53 7.07 18.44
C LEU A 73 2.88 7.89 19.57
N ARG A 74 2.89 7.37 20.81
CA ARG A 74 2.43 8.10 22.01
C ARG A 74 3.34 9.27 22.38
N GLN A 75 4.64 9.21 22.07
CA GLN A 75 5.57 10.32 22.31
C GLN A 75 5.30 11.52 21.39
N TYR A 76 4.70 11.27 20.21
CA TYR A 76 4.32 12.28 19.24
C TYR A 76 2.81 12.64 19.30
N ASP A 77 2.18 12.44 20.45
CA ASP A 77 0.78 12.82 20.75
C ASP A 77 -0.32 12.15 19.90
N VAL A 78 0.01 11.04 19.22
CA VAL A 78 -0.98 10.24 18.47
C VAL A 78 -1.70 9.28 19.42
N LYS A 79 -2.94 9.61 19.79
CA LYS A 79 -3.72 8.84 20.78
C LYS A 79 -4.27 7.53 20.20
N PHE A 80 -3.79 6.40 20.73
CA PHE A 80 -4.27 5.05 20.42
C PHE A 80 -4.90 4.38 21.65
N GLY A 81 -6.23 4.21 21.62
CA GLY A 81 -6.99 3.35 22.54
C GLY A 81 -6.85 3.64 24.05
N PRO A 82 -7.53 2.88 24.93
CA PRO A 82 -7.37 3.02 26.38
C PRO A 82 -5.92 2.72 26.79
N PRO A 83 -5.36 3.43 27.79
CA PRO A 83 -3.99 3.24 28.23
C PRO A 83 -3.74 1.77 28.62
N VAL A 84 -2.69 1.17 28.05
CA VAL A 84 -2.17 -0.10 28.53
C VAL A 84 -1.37 0.22 29.79
N GLU A 85 -1.82 -0.31 30.93
CA GLU A 85 -1.20 -0.12 32.24
C GLU A 85 0.26 -0.62 32.22
N LYS A 86 1.20 0.27 32.52
CA LYS A 86 2.63 -0.04 32.61
C LYS A 86 2.93 -0.74 33.93
N LYS A 87 3.24 -2.03 33.89
CA LYS A 87 3.99 -2.70 34.97
C LYS A 87 5.44 -2.20 34.96
N THR A 88 5.85 -1.60 36.05
CA THR A 88 7.20 -1.11 36.32
C THR A 88 8.15 -2.28 36.62
N GLU A 89 9.17 -2.51 35.78
CA GLU A 89 10.36 -3.26 36.19
C GLU A 89 11.65 -2.64 35.64
N ARG A 90 12.72 -2.90 36.40
CA ARG A 90 13.86 -2.02 36.65
C ARG A 90 14.96 -2.10 35.59
N LYS A 91 15.64 -0.98 35.40
CA LYS A 91 16.91 -0.86 34.65
C LYS A 91 18.00 -1.79 35.20
N ARG A 92 18.67 -2.52 34.31
CA ARG A 92 20.08 -2.93 34.46
C ARG A 92 20.83 -2.71 33.14
N LYS A 93 21.99 -2.07 33.25
CA LYS A 93 23.01 -1.84 32.21
C LYS A 93 23.85 -3.10 31.97
N ALA A 94 24.56 -3.10 30.83
CA ALA A 94 25.63 -4.00 30.34
C ALA A 94 25.12 -5.01 29.29
N LYS A 95 25.79 -5.30 28.16
CA LYS A 95 27.06 -4.90 27.52
C LYS A 95 26.99 -5.50 26.09
N ASP A 96 27.63 -4.87 25.11
CA ASP A 96 27.71 -5.35 23.73
C ASP A 96 28.21 -6.80 23.62
N GLU A 97 27.37 -7.68 23.06
CA GLU A 97 27.78 -8.89 22.33
C GLU A 97 26.76 -9.16 21.21
N ILE A 98 27.24 -9.14 19.97
CA ILE A 98 26.48 -9.55 18.78
C ILE A 98 26.23 -11.05 18.89
N LYS A 99 25.02 -11.43 19.30
CA LYS A 99 24.56 -12.80 19.33
C LYS A 99 23.51 -13.00 18.24
N SER A 100 23.89 -13.78 17.23
CA SER A 100 23.01 -14.30 16.18
C SER A 100 21.79 -14.96 16.83
N THR A 101 20.63 -14.31 16.77
CA THR A 101 19.38 -14.89 17.26
C THR A 101 18.80 -15.78 16.16
N ASP A 102 19.25 -17.03 16.12
CA ASP A 102 18.46 -18.13 15.57
C ASP A 102 17.30 -18.39 16.54
N THR A 103 16.24 -17.59 16.43
CA THR A 103 15.00 -17.77 17.19
C THR A 103 13.82 -17.36 16.31
N SER A 104 13.40 -18.25 15.42
CA SER A 104 12.08 -18.17 14.75
C SER A 104 11.75 -19.48 14.03
N GLY A 105 11.61 -20.57 14.80
CA GLY A 105 11.23 -21.88 14.27
C GLY A 105 9.74 -22.05 13.93
N SER A 106 8.86 -21.13 14.35
CA SER A 106 7.39 -21.35 14.29
C SER A 106 6.64 -20.47 13.30
N SER A 107 7.16 -19.30 12.90
CA SER A 107 6.46 -18.38 11.98
C SER A 107 6.95 -18.46 10.53
N LYS A 108 8.10 -19.09 10.28
CA LYS A 108 8.63 -19.31 8.93
C LYS A 108 7.80 -20.34 8.15
N SER A 109 7.27 -21.37 8.82
CA SER A 109 6.50 -22.44 8.17
C SER A 109 5.24 -21.91 7.49
N GLU A 110 4.46 -21.08 8.18
CA GLU A 110 3.18 -20.56 7.66
C GLU A 110 3.36 -19.67 6.42
N VAL A 111 4.41 -18.84 6.40
CA VAL A 111 4.71 -17.98 5.24
C VAL A 111 5.06 -18.84 4.01
N PHE A 112 5.76 -19.96 4.22
CA PHE A 112 6.14 -20.86 3.14
C PHE A 112 4.99 -21.76 2.65
N GLU A 113 4.04 -22.10 3.53
CA GLU A 113 2.94 -23.04 3.25
C GLU A 113 2.03 -22.58 2.10
N GLY A 114 1.91 -21.26 1.87
CA GLY A 114 1.18 -20.69 0.73
C GLY A 114 2.03 -20.32 -0.49
N ILE A 115 3.35 -20.18 -0.34
CA ILE A 115 4.26 -19.70 -1.41
C ILE A 115 4.82 -20.87 -2.22
N GLY A 116 5.03 -22.03 -1.59
CA GLY A 116 5.62 -23.21 -2.24
C GLY A 116 4.92 -23.61 -3.54
N ALA A 117 3.59 -23.47 -3.59
CA ALA A 117 2.79 -23.74 -4.79
C ALA A 117 3.15 -22.87 -5.99
N PHE A 118 3.74 -21.68 -5.79
CA PHE A 118 4.07 -20.71 -6.85
C PHE A 118 5.54 -20.74 -7.28
N MET A 119 6.41 -21.49 -6.58
CA MET A 119 7.86 -21.45 -6.79
C MET A 119 8.34 -22.01 -8.15
N ASN A 120 7.59 -22.94 -8.76
CA ASN A 120 8.02 -23.60 -10.01
C ASN A 120 6.89 -23.81 -11.04
N VAL A 121 5.75 -23.12 -10.91
CA VAL A 121 4.59 -23.32 -11.80
C VAL A 121 4.95 -23.04 -13.26
N ASN A 122 5.76 -22.01 -13.49
CA ASN A 122 6.13 -21.54 -14.81
C ASN A 122 7.52 -21.99 -15.27
N GLY A 123 8.15 -22.96 -14.60
CA GLY A 123 9.51 -23.42 -14.95
C GLY A 123 9.60 -23.94 -16.40
N HIS A 124 8.53 -24.54 -16.91
CA HIS A 124 8.44 -25.06 -18.28
C HIS A 124 8.34 -23.97 -19.37
N LEU A 125 8.00 -22.73 -19.00
CA LEU A 125 7.91 -21.60 -19.94
C LEU A 125 9.27 -20.95 -20.20
N VAL A 126 10.26 -21.23 -19.35
CA VAL A 126 11.62 -20.72 -19.54
C VAL A 126 12.25 -21.55 -20.65
N GLN A 127 12.25 -21.01 -21.87
CA GLN A 127 13.03 -21.54 -22.97
C GLN A 127 14.50 -21.32 -22.66
N THR A 128 15.15 -22.35 -22.14
CA THR A 128 16.61 -22.37 -22.02
C THR A 128 17.18 -22.85 -23.36
N ASP A 129 17.91 -21.98 -24.04
CA ASP A 129 18.64 -22.35 -25.24
C ASP A 129 19.71 -23.39 -24.89
N PHE A 130 19.42 -24.68 -25.11
CA PHE A 130 20.37 -25.76 -24.82
C PHE A 130 21.61 -25.75 -25.72
N SER A 131 21.63 -24.89 -26.75
CA SER A 131 22.76 -24.76 -27.67
C SER A 131 23.96 -24.04 -27.04
N ARG A 132 23.74 -23.09 -26.11
CA ARG A 132 24.82 -22.32 -25.48
C ARG A 132 24.51 -22.11 -24.00
N PRO A 133 25.42 -22.45 -23.09
CA PRO A 133 25.22 -22.15 -21.68
C PRO A 133 25.18 -20.62 -21.48
N PRO A 134 24.40 -20.13 -20.51
CA PRO A 134 24.44 -18.72 -20.13
C PRO A 134 25.86 -18.33 -19.68
N PRO A 135 26.26 -17.06 -19.87
CA PRO A 135 27.55 -16.60 -19.41
C PRO A 135 27.65 -16.74 -17.89
N PRO A 136 28.79 -17.20 -17.35
CA PRO A 136 28.93 -17.46 -15.92
C PRO A 136 28.82 -16.17 -15.12
N THR A 137 28.11 -16.25 -13.99
CA THR A 137 27.92 -15.10 -13.10
C THR A 137 29.22 -14.75 -12.38
N ALA A 138 29.32 -13.52 -11.86
CA ALA A 138 30.51 -13.09 -11.13
C ALA A 138 30.78 -13.91 -9.86
N LEU A 139 29.74 -14.48 -9.24
CA LEU A 139 29.85 -15.38 -8.09
C LEU A 139 30.40 -16.75 -8.51
N GLU A 140 29.88 -17.33 -9.60
CA GLU A 140 30.40 -18.58 -10.17
C GLU A 140 31.88 -18.46 -10.51
N LYS A 141 32.30 -17.37 -11.19
CA LYS A 141 33.73 -17.13 -11.48
C LYS A 141 34.58 -17.06 -10.22
N ARG A 142 34.05 -16.55 -9.11
CA ARG A 142 34.78 -16.49 -7.82
C ARG A 142 34.88 -17.88 -7.19
N ILE A 143 33.83 -18.69 -7.29
CA ILE A 143 33.84 -20.10 -6.86
C ILE A 143 34.89 -20.85 -7.67
N ASP A 144 34.89 -20.74 -9.00
CA ASP A 144 35.87 -21.38 -9.88
C ASP A 144 37.30 -20.96 -9.52
N ASN A 145 37.54 -19.68 -9.28
CA ASN A 145 38.85 -19.17 -8.87
C ASN A 145 39.29 -19.71 -7.50
N ALA A 146 38.38 -19.89 -6.54
CA ALA A 146 38.69 -20.48 -5.24
C ALA A 146 39.06 -21.97 -5.38
N ILE A 147 38.33 -22.70 -6.23
CA ILE A 147 38.62 -24.10 -6.56
C ILE A 147 39.99 -24.24 -7.22
N ILE A 148 40.30 -23.40 -8.22
CA ILE A 148 41.61 -23.39 -8.91
C ILE A 148 42.75 -23.13 -7.92
N LYS A 149 42.53 -22.27 -6.92
CA LYS A 149 43.51 -21.97 -5.87
C LYS A 149 43.60 -23.06 -4.79
N GLY A 150 42.70 -24.04 -4.79
CA GLY A 150 42.64 -25.11 -3.78
C GLY A 150 42.01 -24.70 -2.45
N ASP A 151 41.36 -23.54 -2.38
CA ASP A 151 40.68 -23.08 -1.15
C ASP A 151 39.21 -23.53 -1.15
N ILE A 152 39.01 -24.75 -0.63
CA ILE A 152 37.71 -25.44 -0.63
C ILE A 152 36.72 -24.75 0.33
N ALA A 153 37.21 -24.28 1.48
CA ALA A 153 36.36 -23.67 2.50
C ALA A 153 35.69 -22.40 1.97
N THR A 154 36.43 -21.53 1.26
CA THR A 154 35.83 -20.34 0.68
C THR A 154 34.91 -20.67 -0.49
N ALA A 155 35.23 -21.67 -1.32
CA ALA A 155 34.34 -22.13 -2.38
C ALA A 155 32.98 -22.61 -1.84
N GLU A 156 32.97 -23.37 -0.73
CA GLU A 156 31.74 -23.84 -0.07
C GLU A 156 30.88 -22.66 0.40
N THR A 157 31.48 -21.70 1.11
CA THR A 157 30.74 -20.52 1.60
C THR A 157 30.13 -19.69 0.46
N LEU A 158 30.85 -19.57 -0.66
CA LEU A 158 30.38 -18.86 -1.85
C LEU A 158 29.26 -19.63 -2.57
N SER A 159 29.33 -20.97 -2.57
CA SER A 159 28.28 -21.85 -3.11
C SER A 159 26.99 -21.73 -2.30
N ASP A 160 27.08 -21.80 -0.97
CA ASP A 160 25.93 -21.58 -0.07
C ASP A 160 25.31 -20.21 -0.27
N HIS A 161 26.13 -19.19 -0.45
CA HIS A 161 25.68 -17.84 -0.74
C HIS A 161 24.95 -17.75 -2.10
N LEU A 162 25.48 -18.41 -3.14
CA LEU A 162 24.83 -18.49 -4.44
C LEU A 162 23.47 -19.19 -4.35
N ALA A 163 23.40 -20.33 -3.65
CA ALA A 163 22.17 -21.09 -3.43
C ALA A 163 21.11 -20.25 -2.69
N LYS A 164 21.50 -19.54 -1.61
CA LYS A 164 20.61 -18.63 -0.87
C LYS A 164 20.08 -17.51 -1.75
N ARG A 165 20.94 -16.93 -2.59
CA ARG A 165 20.56 -15.85 -3.53
C ARG A 165 19.53 -16.34 -4.55
N GLU A 166 19.78 -17.47 -5.20
CA GLU A 166 18.87 -18.03 -6.20
C GLU A 166 17.54 -18.48 -5.59
N PHE A 167 17.60 -19.05 -4.38
CA PHE A 167 16.40 -19.37 -3.63
C PHE A 167 15.59 -18.12 -3.28
N GLY A 168 16.25 -17.03 -2.87
CA GLY A 168 15.62 -15.73 -2.63
C GLY A 168 14.94 -15.17 -3.88
N GLN A 169 15.57 -15.29 -5.05
CA GLN A 169 14.96 -14.86 -6.32
C GLN A 169 13.69 -15.66 -6.65
N LYS A 170 13.71 -16.98 -6.44
CA LYS A 170 12.52 -17.82 -6.62
C LYS A 170 11.40 -17.40 -5.66
N LEU A 171 11.73 -17.10 -4.40
CA LEU A 171 10.75 -16.61 -3.42
C LEU A 171 10.11 -15.29 -3.83
N VAL A 172 10.90 -14.32 -4.29
CA VAL A 172 10.37 -13.04 -4.79
C VAL A 172 9.40 -13.28 -5.94
N SER A 173 9.81 -14.10 -6.92
CA SER A 173 8.94 -14.41 -8.06
C SER A 173 7.63 -15.10 -7.66
N ALA A 174 7.67 -15.97 -6.66
CA ALA A 174 6.50 -16.68 -6.15
C ALA A 174 5.56 -15.76 -5.37
N ILE A 175 6.10 -14.81 -4.59
CA ILE A 175 5.31 -13.79 -3.91
C ILE A 175 4.61 -12.88 -4.92
N ASP A 176 5.32 -12.46 -5.96
CA ASP A 176 4.75 -11.62 -7.02
C ASP A 176 3.64 -12.36 -7.78
N ALA A 177 3.84 -13.64 -8.11
CA ALA A 177 2.82 -14.47 -8.73
C ALA A 177 1.57 -14.62 -7.84
N LYS A 178 1.75 -14.82 -6.53
CA LYS A 178 0.63 -14.88 -5.57
C LYS A 178 -0.16 -13.56 -5.55
N ARG A 179 0.53 -12.43 -5.41
CA ARG A 179 -0.08 -11.09 -5.41
C ARG A 179 -0.86 -10.83 -6.69
N PHE A 180 -0.30 -11.20 -7.84
CA PHE A 180 -0.97 -11.06 -9.12
C PHE A 180 -2.29 -11.84 -9.19
N LEU A 181 -2.31 -13.09 -8.69
CA LEU A 181 -3.53 -13.89 -8.67
C LEU A 181 -4.60 -13.33 -7.74
N GLU A 182 -4.21 -12.80 -6.57
CA GLU A 182 -5.14 -12.13 -5.65
C GLU A 182 -5.74 -10.88 -6.31
N GLN A 183 -4.90 -10.03 -6.92
CA GLN A 183 -5.36 -8.85 -7.65
C GLN A 183 -6.28 -9.20 -8.81
N LYS A 184 -5.93 -10.23 -9.59
CA LYS A 184 -6.75 -10.72 -10.70
C LYS A 184 -8.12 -11.21 -10.24
N LYS A 185 -8.18 -11.94 -9.11
CA LYS A 185 -9.47 -12.37 -8.52
C LYS A 185 -10.33 -11.18 -8.13
N ILE A 186 -9.76 -10.18 -7.45
CA ILE A 186 -10.47 -8.96 -7.05
C ILE A 186 -10.99 -8.20 -8.28
N GLU A 187 -10.16 -8.06 -9.32
CA GLU A 187 -10.54 -7.38 -10.56
C GLU A 187 -11.68 -8.12 -11.29
N GLU A 188 -11.60 -9.46 -11.39
CA GLU A 188 -12.64 -10.29 -11.96
C GLU A 188 -13.97 -10.18 -11.19
N GLU A 189 -13.93 -10.17 -9.85
CA GLU A 189 -15.09 -9.98 -8.99
C GLU A 189 -15.71 -8.59 -9.18
N SER A 190 -14.88 -7.54 -9.21
CA SER A 190 -15.34 -6.18 -9.49
C SER A 190 -15.98 -6.05 -10.88
N SER A 191 -15.41 -6.73 -11.87
CA SER A 191 -15.92 -6.78 -13.24
C SER A 191 -17.22 -7.55 -13.33
N LYS A 192 -17.35 -8.68 -12.63
CA LYS A 192 -18.60 -9.45 -12.49
C LYS A 192 -19.69 -8.60 -11.84
N MET A 193 -19.36 -7.85 -10.78
CA MET A 193 -20.30 -6.92 -10.14
C MET A 193 -20.73 -5.78 -11.08
N LYS A 194 -19.81 -5.20 -11.85
CA LYS A 194 -20.13 -4.18 -12.87
C LYS A 194 -21.02 -4.75 -13.98
N LYS A 195 -20.75 -5.97 -14.47
CA LYS A 195 -21.56 -6.65 -15.49
C LYS A 195 -22.98 -6.95 -15.01
N LYS A 196 -23.14 -7.40 -13.75
CA LYS A 196 -24.46 -7.65 -13.13
C LYS A 196 -25.31 -6.38 -12.97
N LYS A 197 -24.70 -5.19 -12.92
CA LYS A 197 -25.39 -3.89 -12.80
C LYS A 197 -25.89 -3.31 -14.14
N LYS A 198 -25.71 -4.00 -15.27
CA LYS A 198 -26.43 -3.62 -16.50
C LYS A 198 -27.91 -3.89 -16.29
N LEU A 199 -28.63 -2.83 -15.91
CA LEU A 199 -30.08 -2.81 -15.79
C LEU A 199 -30.68 -3.08 -17.18
N ASN A 200 -31.71 -3.94 -17.27
CA ASN A 200 -32.34 -4.36 -18.53
C ASN A 200 -33.16 -3.23 -19.18
N TRP A 201 -32.56 -2.07 -19.43
CA TRP A 201 -33.20 -0.94 -20.13
C TRP A 201 -33.29 -1.15 -21.64
N GLY A 202 -33.19 -2.41 -22.08
CA GLY A 202 -33.46 -2.78 -23.46
C GLY A 202 -34.96 -2.73 -23.71
N PHE A 203 -35.33 -2.23 -24.88
CA PHE A 203 -36.67 -2.42 -25.42
C PHE A 203 -36.94 -3.92 -25.55
N GLU A 204 -37.84 -4.46 -24.74
CA GLU A 204 -38.36 -5.81 -24.92
C GLU A 204 -39.23 -5.77 -26.18
N PRO A 205 -38.90 -6.52 -27.26
CA PRO A 205 -39.70 -6.49 -28.47
C PRO A 205 -41.10 -7.00 -28.14
N LYS A 206 -42.08 -6.10 -28.11
CA LYS A 206 -43.49 -6.46 -27.96
C LYS A 206 -43.85 -7.49 -29.02
N GLN A 207 -44.52 -8.56 -28.61
CA GLN A 207 -44.96 -9.58 -29.55
C GLN A 207 -45.99 -8.98 -30.52
N ARG A 208 -46.02 -9.45 -31.77
CA ARG A 208 -46.87 -8.88 -32.84
C ARG A 208 -48.36 -8.74 -32.48
N TRP A 209 -48.86 -9.57 -31.56
CA TRP A 209 -50.23 -9.54 -31.08
C TRP A 209 -50.48 -8.47 -30.00
N GLU A 210 -49.44 -7.95 -29.35
CA GLU A 210 -49.52 -6.87 -28.34
C GLU A 210 -49.47 -5.46 -28.95
N THR A 211 -48.94 -5.33 -30.17
CA THR A 211 -48.83 -4.04 -30.89
C THR A 211 -50.05 -3.72 -31.75
N LYS A 212 -50.94 -4.69 -31.97
CA LYS A 212 -52.11 -4.56 -32.85
C LYS A 212 -53.40 -4.54 -32.01
N GLY A 213 -53.57 -3.50 -31.21
CA GLY A 213 -54.74 -3.34 -30.35
C GLY A 213 -54.94 -1.90 -29.91
N ASN A 214 -55.32 -1.05 -30.87
CA ASN A 214 -56.19 0.15 -30.71
C ASN A 214 -56.10 0.98 -31.99
N MET A 215 -56.94 0.64 -32.96
CA MET A 215 -57.50 1.58 -33.93
C MET A 215 -58.99 1.28 -34.08
#